data_AF-A0A928J4T6-F1
#
_entry.id   AF-A0A928J4T6-F1
#
_cell.length_a   1.000
_cell.length_b   1.000
_cell.length_c   1.000
_cell.angle_alpha   90.00
_cell.angle_beta   90.00
_cell.angle_gamma   90.00
#
_symmetry.space_group_name_H-M   'P 1'
#
loop_
_entity.id
_entity.type
_entity.pdbx_description
1 polymer ?
#
loop_
_entity_poly.entity_id
_entity_poly.type
_entity_poly.pdbx_seq_one_letter_code
_entity_poly.pdbx_strand_id
1 'polypeptide(L)' 'MNLLQAFTNEQLKEEVPVIRIGDTVRIHNKIVEGTKERIQLFEGTVIAKHGGGISETFTVRR' A
#
# COMPACT_ATOMS: atom_id res chain seq x y z
N MET A 1 27.79 4.58 1.83
CA MET A 1 26.47 4.06 1.40
C MET A 1 25.70 3.67 2.65
N ASN A 2 24.49 4.20 2.86
CA ASN A 2 23.66 3.84 4.01
C ASN A 2 23.18 2.39 3.85
N LEU A 3 23.72 1.46 4.65
CA LEU A 3 23.36 0.02 4.60
C LEU A 3 21.85 -0.21 4.70
N LEU A 4 21.17 0.63 5.50
CA LEU A 4 19.73 0.57 5.67
C LEU A 4 18.99 0.74 4.33
N GLN A 5 19.50 1.61 3.46
CA GLN A 5 18.86 1.93 2.18
C GLN A 5 19.02 0.79 1.17
N ALA A 6 20.15 0.08 1.19
CA ALA A 6 20.38 -1.10 0.36
C ALA A 6 19.42 -2.25 0.77
N PHE A 7 19.26 -2.49 2.06
CA PHE A 7 18.36 -3.52 2.59
C PHE A 7 16.88 -3.19 2.32
N THR A 8 16.47 -1.93 2.47
CA THR A 8 15.09 -1.53 2.18
C THR A 8 14.74 -1.67 0.70
N ASN A 9 15.70 -1.45 -0.20
CA ASN A 9 15.48 -1.57 -1.64
C ASN A 9 15.17 -3.02 -2.06
N GLU A 10 15.74 -4.02 -1.39
CA GLU A 10 15.44 -5.44 -1.62
C GLU A 10 14.01 -5.82 -1.21
N GLN A 11 13.38 -5.06 -0.31
CA GLN A 11 12.02 -5.31 0.18
C GLN A 11 10.96 -4.50 -0.56
N LEU A 12 11.35 -3.61 -1.48
CA LEU A 12 10.39 -2.88 -2.31
C LEU A 12 9.72 -3.85 -3.28
N LYS A 13 8.41 -3.69 -3.47
CA LYS A 13 7.69 -4.41 -4.52
C LYS A 13 8.15 -3.88 -5.88
N GLU A 14 8.50 -4.78 -6.79
CA GLU A 14 8.92 -4.44 -8.15
C GLU A 14 7.81 -3.75 -8.95
N GLU A 15 6.56 -4.18 -8.74
CA GLU A 15 5.39 -3.62 -9.40
C GLU A 15 4.44 -2.98 -8.38
N VAL A 16 4.57 -1.67 -8.19
CA VAL A 16 3.61 -0.86 -7.45
C VAL A 16 2.85 0.04 -8.44
N PRO A 17 1.51 -0.01 -8.49
CA PRO A 17 0.73 0.91 -9.31
C PRO A 17 1.03 2.36 -8.93
N VAL A 18 1.21 3.22 -9.93
CA VAL A 18 1.37 4.66 -9.70
C VAL A 18 0.01 5.24 -9.30
N ILE A 19 -0.16 5.51 -8.01
CA ILE A 19 -1.37 6.14 -7.45
C ILE A 19 -1.15 7.63 -7.17
N ARG A 20 -2.18 8.43 -7.42
CA ARG A 20 -2.22 9.88 -7.14
C ARG A 20 -3.41 10.24 -6.25
N ILE A 21 -3.29 11.37 -5.56
CA ILE A 21 -4.39 11.93 -4.78
C ILE A 21 -5.52 12.32 -5.75
N GLY A 22 -6.74 11.89 -5.47
CA GLY A 22 -7.90 12.05 -6.34
C GLY A 22 -8.27 10.81 -7.15
N ASP A 23 -7.37 9.81 -7.25
CA ASP A 23 -7.69 8.57 -7.95
C ASP A 23 -8.71 7.75 -7.16
N THR A 24 -9.61 7.08 -7.88
CA THR A 24 -10.50 6.07 -7.29
C THR A 24 -9.84 4.71 -7.42
N VAL A 25 -9.63 4.04 -6.30
CA VAL A 25 -8.90 2.78 -6.23
C VAL A 25 -9.77 1.69 -5.62
N ARG A 26 -9.57 0.46 -6.10
CA ARG A 26 -10.15 -0.76 -5.53
C ARG A 26 -9.04 -1.59 -4.90
N ILE A 27 -9.09 -1.71 -3.58
CA ILE A 27 -8.11 -2.40 -2.74
C ILE A 27 -8.67 -3.76 -2.35
N HIS A 28 -7.88 -4.80 -2.55
CA HIS A 28 -8.16 -6.15 -2.07
C HIS A 28 -7.46 -6.34 -0.73
N ASN A 29 -8.19 -6.17 0.37
CA ASN A 29 -7.63 -6.31 1.71
C ASN A 29 -7.72 -7.77 2.16
N LYS A 30 -6.57 -8.43 2.37
CA LYS A 30 -6.52 -9.78 2.94
C LYS A 30 -6.66 -9.68 4.46
N ILE A 31 -7.79 -10.13 4.98
CA ILE A 31 -8.07 -10.17 6.41
C ILE A 31 -7.93 -11.62 6.89
N VAL A 32 -7.07 -11.83 7.88
CA VAL A 32 -6.82 -13.14 8.51
C VAL A 32 -7.35 -13.07 9.94
N GLU A 33 -8.46 -13.76 10.22
CA GLU A 33 -9.11 -13.85 11.53
C GLU A 33 -8.94 -15.29 12.06
N GLY A 34 -7.86 -15.53 12.81
CA GLY A 34 -7.51 -16.86 13.32
C GLY A 34 -7.17 -17.83 12.18
N THR A 35 -8.02 -18.84 11.97
CA THR A 35 -7.85 -19.84 10.89
C THR A 35 -8.60 -19.49 9.60
N LYS A 36 -9.40 -18.43 9.58
CA LYS A 36 -10.15 -18.01 8.39
C LYS A 36 -9.45 -16.85 7.70
N GLU A 37 -9.28 -16.99 6.38
CA GLU A 37 -8.81 -15.92 5.51
C GLU A 37 -9.96 -15.46 4.61
N ARG A 38 -10.16 -14.13 4.50
CA ARG A 38 -11.07 -13.54 3.52
C ARG A 38 -10.40 -12.37 2.81
N ILE A 39 -10.76 -12.16 1.55
CA ILE A 39 -10.39 -10.95 0.81
C ILE A 39 -11.60 -10.01 0.84
N GLN A 40 -11.44 -8.88 1.50
CA GLN A 40 -12.45 -7.82 1.52
C GLN A 40 -12.09 -6.75 0.52
N LEU A 41 -13.03 -6.41 -0.37
CA LEU A 41 -12.86 -5.32 -1.31
C LEU A 41 -13.19 -3.99 -0.63
N PHE A 42 -12.29 -3.02 -0.77
CA PHE A 42 -12.48 -1.64 -0.34
C PHE A 42 -12.29 -0.72 -1.54
N GLU A 43 -13.32 0.05 -1.88
CA GLU A 43 -13.30 0.98 -3.01
C GLU A 43 -13.52 2.41 -2.49
N GLY A 44 -12.73 3.36 -2.97
CA GLY A 44 -12.84 4.75 -2.55
C GLY A 44 -11.79 5.65 -3.20
N THR A 45 -11.80 6.92 -2.82
CA THR A 45 -10.89 7.94 -3.37
C THR A 45 -9.65 8.10 -2.51
N VAL A 46 -8.47 8.16 -3.12
CA VAL A 46 -7.22 8.47 -2.43
C VAL A 46 -7.23 9.94 -2.02
N ILE A 47 -7.18 10.22 -0.72
CA ILE A 47 -7.23 11.59 -0.17
C ILE A 47 -5.85 12.09 0.30
N ALA A 48 -4.93 11.20 0.59
CA ALA A 48 -3.61 11.54 1.09
C ALA A 48 -2.59 10.48 0.70
N LYS A 49 -1.34 10.91 0.53
CA LYS A 49 -0.17 10.07 0.28
C LYS A 49 1.01 10.65 1.06
N HIS A 50 1.67 9.83 1.87
CA HIS A 50 2.72 10.27 2.80
C HIS A 50 3.93 9.31 2.78
N GLY A 51 5.12 9.85 3.02
CA GLY A 51 6.36 9.06 3.11
C GLY A 51 7.07 8.86 1.77
N GLY A 52 7.98 7.89 1.73
CA GLY A 52 8.75 7.51 0.55
C GLY A 52 9.51 6.21 0.76
N GLY A 53 9.79 5.48 -0.31
CA GLY A 53 10.41 4.15 -0.25
C GLY A 53 9.51 3.15 0.46
N ILE A 54 10.08 2.35 1.37
CA ILE A 54 9.35 1.26 2.05
C ILE A 54 8.27 1.76 3.03
N SER A 55 8.42 3.00 3.52
CA SER A 55 7.50 3.62 4.48
C SER A 55 6.44 4.49 3.80
N GLU A 56 6.26 4.36 2.48
CA GLU A 56 5.23 5.07 1.75
C GLU A 56 3.83 4.52 2.11
N THR A 57 2.91 5.43 2.44
CA THR A 57 1.55 5.12 2.85
C THR A 57 0.56 5.99 2.10
N PHE A 58 -0.67 5.52 1.93
CA PHE A 58 -1.76 6.28 1.33
C PHE A 58 -3.06 6.04 2.08
N THR A 59 -3.95 7.03 2.05
CA THR A 59 -5.23 6.98 2.73
C THR A 59 -6.36 7.03 1.72
N VAL A 60 -7.28 6.08 1.83
CA VAL A 60 -8.46 5.99 0.96
C VAL A 60 -9.71 6.26 1.77
N ARG A 61 -10.57 7.12 1.24
CA ARG A 61 -11.87 7.46 1.82
C ARG A 61 -12.97 6.86 0.97
N ARG A 62 -13.85 6.09 1.60
CA ARG A 62 -15.11 5.61 1.04
C ARG A 62 -16.27 6.39 1.62
#